data_AF-A0A068XW66-F1
#
_entry.id   AF-A0A068XW66-F1
#
_cell.length_a   1.000
_cell.length_b   1.000
_cell.length_c   1.000
_cell.angle_alpha   90.00
_cell.angle_beta   90.00
_cell.angle_gamma   90.00
#
_symmetry.space_group_name_H-M   'P 1'
#
loop_
_entity.id
_entity.type
_entity.pdbx_description
1 polymer ?
#
loop_
_entity_poly.entity_id
_entity_poly.type
_entity_poly.pdbx_seq_one_letter_code
_entity_poly.pdbx_strand_id
1 'polypeptide(L)'
;MYCFLGCVRCVLALLNFILFVIFAAIGVLGLLLKFHYSFATTLLEKVASQLPENVLGEAVIFLQYYGTSLALVLIMVGFLVSLTALLGIFALYCKHSCIGYTYMALLIILIILELVLIICLLAFPQKLYGTIFAVLNCSFVHLRTNDSLSGPILGLWGVVGGASGNFCCGLHGPSDFDGMPPGVTYPPPCCRLNITMMKGPPHDQICNKTEAERLSVGGCKSQIEDFLGSYKGYLLWIACSITVYKVLVLIVVCCLYKWYIWH
;
A
#
# COMPACT_ATOMS: atom_id res chain seq x y z
N MET A 1 -20.41 -36.47 -2.06
CA MET A 1 -20.35 -35.08 -2.57
C MET A 1 -20.70 -34.02 -1.52
N TYR A 2 -21.75 -34.21 -0.71
CA TYR A 2 -22.18 -33.22 0.29
C TYR A 2 -21.15 -32.91 1.41
N CYS A 3 -20.44 -33.93 1.90
CA CYS A 3 -19.43 -33.73 2.96
C CYS A 3 -18.20 -32.95 2.46
N PHE A 4 -17.76 -33.20 1.22
CA PHE A 4 -16.63 -32.48 0.62
C PHE A 4 -16.95 -31.01 0.37
N LEU A 5 -18.13 -30.69 -0.19
CA LEU A 5 -18.54 -29.31 -0.41
C LEU A 5 -18.77 -28.55 0.90
N GLY A 6 -19.31 -29.23 1.92
CA GLY A 6 -19.42 -28.69 3.28
C GLY A 6 -18.06 -28.37 3.90
N CYS A 7 -17.09 -29.30 3.78
CA CYS A 7 -15.73 -29.09 4.27
C CYS A 7 -15.04 -27.92 3.57
N VAL A 8 -15.09 -27.85 2.24
CA VAL A 8 -14.52 -26.75 1.45
C VAL A 8 -15.15 -25.41 1.83
N ARG A 9 -16.47 -25.36 2.05
CA ARG A 9 -17.16 -24.16 2.51
C ARG A 9 -16.68 -23.71 3.89
N CYS A 10 -16.52 -24.64 4.85
CA CYS A 10 -16.00 -24.32 6.17
C CYS A 10 -14.55 -23.81 6.11
N VAL A 11 -13.70 -24.42 5.28
CA VAL A 11 -12.31 -23.97 5.10
C VAL A 11 -12.26 -22.57 4.49
N LEU A 12 -13.03 -22.30 3.43
CA LEU A 12 -13.07 -20.98 2.80
C LEU A 12 -13.66 -19.91 3.73
N ALA A 13 -14.66 -20.27 4.53
CA ALA A 13 -15.19 -19.37 5.54
C ALA A 13 -14.15 -19.02 6.60
N LEU A 14 -13.39 -20.02 7.08
CA LEU A 14 -12.31 -19.81 8.03
C LEU A 14 -11.22 -18.91 7.43
N LEU A 15 -10.81 -19.14 6.18
CA LEU A 15 -9.84 -18.30 5.50
C LEU A 15 -10.33 -16.85 5.33
N ASN A 16 -11.58 -16.65 4.91
CA ASN A 16 -12.17 -15.30 4.83
C ASN A 16 -12.29 -14.65 6.22
N PHE A 17 -12.57 -15.42 7.28
CA PHE A 17 -12.59 -14.89 8.63
C PHE A 17 -11.19 -14.45 9.10
N ILE A 18 -10.16 -15.25 8.82
CA ILE A 18 -8.76 -14.88 9.11
C ILE A 18 -8.38 -13.61 8.35
N LEU A 19 -8.70 -13.54 7.05
CA LEU A 19 -8.46 -12.34 6.24
C LEU A 19 -9.22 -11.12 6.78
N PHE A 20 -10.49 -11.30 7.17
CA PHE A 20 -11.29 -10.24 7.78
C PHE A 20 -10.61 -9.68 9.04
N VAL A 21 -10.18 -10.56 9.96
CA VAL A 21 -9.53 -10.16 11.21
C VAL A 21 -8.20 -9.46 10.95
N ILE A 22 -7.34 -10.03 10.09
CA ILE A 22 -6.01 -9.44 9.77
C ILE A 22 -6.19 -8.05 9.14
N PHE A 23 -7.02 -7.92 8.12
CA PHE A 23 -7.19 -6.65 7.41
C PHE A 23 -8.00 -5.62 8.21
N ALA A 24 -8.94 -6.05 9.05
CA ALA A 24 -9.58 -5.17 10.03
C ALA A 24 -8.55 -4.62 11.03
N ALA A 25 -7.67 -5.46 11.55
CA ALA A 25 -6.60 -5.02 12.44
C ALA A 25 -5.65 -4.04 11.75
N ILE A 26 -5.30 -4.27 10.48
CA ILE A 26 -4.50 -3.34 9.67
C ILE A 26 -5.23 -2.00 9.49
N GLY A 27 -6.53 -2.01 9.18
CA GLY A 27 -7.32 -0.78 9.03
C GLY A 27 -7.45 0.00 10.34
N VAL A 28 -7.69 -0.69 11.45
CA VAL A 28 -7.72 -0.11 12.79
C VAL A 28 -6.36 0.44 13.19
N LEU A 29 -5.27 -0.28 12.90
CA LEU A 29 -3.91 0.21 13.09
C LEU A 29 -3.70 1.52 12.31
N GLY A 30 -4.14 1.58 11.05
CA GLY A 30 -4.12 2.81 10.26
C GLY A 30 -4.92 3.95 10.92
N LEU A 31 -6.13 3.68 11.43
CA LEU A 31 -6.92 4.70 12.17
C LEU A 31 -6.18 5.19 13.42
N LEU A 32 -5.60 4.28 14.20
CA LEU A 32 -4.88 4.62 15.41
C LEU A 32 -3.62 5.43 15.10
N LEU A 33 -2.88 5.08 14.04
CA LEU A 33 -1.74 5.87 13.56
C LEU A 33 -2.16 7.27 13.10
N LYS A 34 -3.34 7.43 12.51
CA LYS A 34 -3.85 8.72 12.02
C LYS A 34 -4.39 9.62 13.15
N PHE A 35 -5.15 9.06 14.08
CA PHE A 35 -5.96 9.83 15.03
C PHE A 35 -5.43 9.82 16.47
N HIS A 36 -4.57 8.86 16.84
CA HIS A 36 -4.04 8.74 18.19
C HIS A 36 -2.52 8.90 18.25
N TYR A 37 -2.08 10.13 18.51
CA TYR A 37 -0.65 10.47 18.66
C TYR A 37 0.06 9.60 19.73
N SER A 38 -0.55 9.40 20.89
CA SER A 38 -0.01 8.57 21.97
C SER A 38 0.14 7.10 21.57
N PHE A 39 -0.75 6.58 20.73
CA PHE A 39 -0.62 5.20 20.23
C PHE A 39 0.52 5.10 19.21
N ALA A 40 0.65 6.08 18.32
CA ALA A 40 1.76 6.15 17.37
C ALA A 40 3.11 6.17 18.11
N THR A 41 3.26 6.99 19.16
CA THR A 41 4.50 7.07 19.96
C THR A 41 4.75 5.80 20.78
N THR A 42 3.72 5.16 21.32
CA THR A 42 3.87 3.91 22.10
C THR A 42 4.23 2.74 21.22
N LEU A 43 3.64 2.64 20.02
CA LEU A 43 4.07 1.66 19.03
C LEU A 43 5.51 1.91 18.59
N LEU A 44 5.87 3.18 18.40
CA LEU A 44 7.24 3.60 18.14
C LEU A 44 8.20 3.03 19.18
N GLU A 45 7.91 3.23 20.46
CA GLU A 45 8.73 2.78 21.58
C GLU A 45 8.78 1.25 21.68
N LYS A 46 7.66 0.57 21.44
CA LYS A 46 7.58 -0.89 21.53
C LYS A 46 8.28 -1.58 20.37
N VAL A 47 8.11 -1.07 19.15
CA VAL A 47 8.88 -1.48 17.97
C VAL A 47 10.36 -1.15 18.20
N ALA A 48 10.67 0.01 18.81
CA ALA A 48 12.01 0.41 19.23
C ALA A 48 12.66 -0.57 20.23
N SER A 49 11.87 -1.27 21.04
CA SER A 49 12.43 -2.23 22.00
C SER A 49 12.67 -3.64 21.42
N GLN A 50 12.07 -3.96 20.26
CA GLN A 50 12.05 -5.34 19.73
C GLN A 50 12.85 -5.57 18.45
N LEU A 51 13.23 -4.51 17.71
CA LEU A 51 14.05 -4.65 16.51
C LEU A 51 15.54 -4.35 16.79
N PRO A 52 16.46 -4.96 16.03
CA PRO A 52 17.89 -4.65 16.12
C PRO A 52 18.14 -3.16 15.77
N GLU A 53 19.09 -2.53 16.46
CA GLU A 53 19.30 -1.06 16.46
C GLU A 53 19.47 -0.43 15.06
N ASN A 54 19.91 -1.20 14.07
CA ASN A 54 20.07 -0.77 12.69
C ASN A 54 18.74 -0.58 11.92
N VAL A 55 17.70 -1.36 12.22
CA VAL A 55 16.38 -1.26 11.57
C VAL A 55 15.43 -0.36 12.38
N LEU A 56 15.77 -0.17 13.65
CA LEU A 56 14.98 0.50 14.66
C LEU A 56 14.72 1.98 14.37
N GLY A 57 15.79 2.73 14.14
CA GLY A 57 15.70 4.16 13.93
C GLY A 57 14.98 4.48 12.62
N GLU A 58 15.15 3.63 11.60
CA GLU A 58 14.55 3.84 10.28
C GLU A 58 13.04 3.72 10.34
N ALA A 59 12.51 2.65 10.96
CA ALA A 59 11.08 2.42 11.06
C ALA A 59 10.37 3.47 11.93
N VAL A 60 11.00 3.89 13.03
CA VAL A 60 10.47 4.89 13.96
C VAL A 60 10.35 6.26 13.28
N ILE A 61 11.41 6.72 12.63
CA ILE A 61 11.41 8.08 12.07
C ILE A 61 10.60 8.14 10.77
N PHE A 62 10.52 7.02 10.06
CA PHE A 62 9.57 6.83 8.96
C PHE A 62 8.11 6.99 9.39
N LEU A 63 7.71 6.35 10.50
CA LEU A 63 6.35 6.49 11.04
C LEU A 63 6.09 7.90 11.59
N GLN A 64 7.11 8.58 12.12
CA GLN A 64 6.94 9.93 12.67
C GLN A 64 6.82 11.00 11.58
N TYR A 65 7.58 10.87 10.49
CA TYR A 65 7.58 11.84 9.39
C TYR A 65 6.50 11.52 8.33
N TYR A 66 6.14 10.25 8.14
CA TYR A 66 5.20 9.79 7.11
C TYR A 66 4.00 8.98 7.63
N GLY A 67 3.80 8.96 8.95
CA GLY A 67 2.74 8.18 9.61
C GLY A 67 1.36 8.47 9.07
N THR A 68 1.03 9.73 8.79
CA THR A 68 -0.28 10.13 8.25
C THR A 68 -0.57 9.49 6.89
N SER A 69 0.46 9.38 6.04
CA SER A 69 0.38 8.89 4.66
C SER A 69 0.22 7.37 4.63
N LEU A 70 1.05 6.68 5.39
CA LEU A 70 0.99 5.23 5.56
C LEU A 70 -0.33 4.83 6.22
N ALA A 71 -0.75 5.56 7.26
CA ALA A 71 -2.01 5.34 7.92
C ALA A 71 -3.18 5.40 6.95
N LEU A 72 -3.21 6.36 6.03
CA LEU A 72 -4.27 6.47 5.03
C LEU A 72 -4.32 5.27 4.08
N VAL A 73 -3.18 4.79 3.59
CA VAL A 73 -3.13 3.58 2.75
C VAL A 73 -3.59 2.35 3.53
N LEU A 74 -3.12 2.19 4.77
CA LEU A 74 -3.52 1.09 5.66
C LEU A 74 -5.02 1.10 5.97
N ILE A 75 -5.61 2.28 6.18
CA ILE A 75 -7.06 2.45 6.35
C ILE A 75 -7.80 1.98 5.10
N MET A 76 -7.45 2.54 3.94
CA MET A 76 -8.18 2.29 2.69
C MET A 76 -8.10 0.82 2.27
N VAL A 77 -6.90 0.26 2.22
CA VAL A 77 -6.69 -1.13 1.82
C VAL A 77 -7.22 -2.09 2.90
N GLY A 78 -6.96 -1.79 4.17
CA GLY A 78 -7.40 -2.59 5.31
C GLY A 78 -8.91 -2.79 5.34
N PHE A 79 -9.68 -1.69 5.32
CA PHE A 79 -11.14 -1.79 5.37
C PHE A 79 -11.74 -2.33 4.07
N LEU A 80 -11.21 -1.99 2.90
CA LEU A 80 -11.72 -2.51 1.63
C LEU A 80 -11.61 -4.05 1.56
N VAL A 81 -10.44 -4.59 1.92
CA VAL A 81 -10.22 -6.04 1.92
C VAL A 81 -11.02 -6.71 3.04
N SER A 82 -11.09 -6.10 4.22
CA SER A 82 -11.88 -6.61 5.35
C SER A 82 -13.36 -6.72 4.99
N LEU A 83 -13.96 -5.67 4.41
CA LEU A 83 -15.35 -5.69 3.94
C LEU A 83 -15.58 -6.76 2.88
N THR A 84 -14.65 -6.91 1.94
CA THR A 84 -14.70 -7.96 0.91
C THR A 84 -14.70 -9.36 1.54
N ALA A 85 -13.83 -9.59 2.53
CA ALA A 85 -13.74 -10.88 3.24
C ALA A 85 -15.00 -11.16 4.06
N LEU A 86 -15.56 -10.13 4.71
CA LEU A 86 -16.83 -10.23 5.45
C LEU A 86 -18.00 -10.59 4.53
N LEU A 87 -18.11 -9.94 3.37
CA LEU A 87 -19.09 -10.30 2.34
C LEU A 87 -18.89 -11.74 1.86
N GLY A 88 -17.66 -12.22 1.79
CA GLY A 88 -17.36 -13.62 1.45
C GLY A 88 -17.93 -14.62 2.45
N ILE A 89 -17.82 -14.34 3.75
CA ILE A 89 -18.43 -15.19 4.80
C ILE A 89 -19.95 -15.21 4.64
N PHE A 90 -20.57 -14.05 4.47
CA PHE A 90 -22.02 -13.98 4.26
C PHE A 90 -22.45 -14.64 2.95
N ALA A 91 -21.69 -14.50 1.86
CA ALA A 91 -21.98 -15.14 0.59
C ALA A 91 -21.92 -16.68 0.68
N LEU A 92 -21.04 -17.21 1.54
CA LEU A 92 -20.95 -18.65 1.80
C LEU A 92 -22.11 -19.15 2.66
N TYR A 93 -22.56 -18.39 3.67
CA TYR A 93 -23.57 -18.86 4.63
C TYR A 93 -25.02 -18.45 4.38
N CYS A 94 -25.24 -17.25 3.86
CA CYS A 94 -26.57 -16.70 3.66
C CYS A 94 -27.15 -17.18 2.33
N LYS A 95 -28.43 -17.61 2.33
CA LYS A 95 -29.19 -17.97 1.13
C LYS A 95 -29.67 -16.73 0.34
N HIS A 96 -29.38 -15.52 0.80
CA HIS A 96 -29.79 -14.28 0.11
C HIS A 96 -29.02 -14.08 -1.20
N SER A 97 -29.70 -14.31 -2.32
CA SER A 97 -29.15 -14.19 -3.67
C SER A 97 -28.40 -12.87 -3.93
N CYS A 98 -28.88 -11.75 -3.38
CA CYS A 98 -28.25 -10.44 -3.57
C CYS A 98 -26.80 -10.39 -3.05
N ILE A 99 -26.50 -10.94 -1.87
CA ILE A 99 -25.17 -10.90 -1.26
C ILE A 99 -24.18 -11.76 -2.05
N GLY A 100 -24.63 -12.91 -2.56
CA GLY A 100 -23.83 -13.75 -3.45
C GLY A 100 -23.45 -13.04 -4.74
N TYR A 101 -24.42 -12.44 -5.42
CA TYR A 101 -24.17 -11.75 -6.68
C TYR A 101 -23.25 -10.54 -6.52
N THR A 102 -23.43 -9.73 -5.46
CA THR A 102 -22.54 -8.60 -5.18
C THR A 102 -21.11 -9.07 -4.88
N TYR A 103 -20.95 -10.13 -4.09
CA TYR A 103 -19.64 -10.70 -3.80
C TYR A 103 -18.96 -11.27 -5.05
N MET A 104 -19.69 -12.02 -5.89
CA MET A 104 -19.17 -12.55 -7.14
C MET A 104 -18.75 -11.44 -8.11
N ALA A 105 -19.59 -10.40 -8.27
CA ALA A 105 -19.27 -9.25 -9.11
C ALA A 105 -18.00 -8.54 -8.63
N LEU A 106 -17.88 -8.32 -7.31
CA LEU A 106 -16.71 -7.71 -6.70
C LEU A 106 -15.44 -8.55 -6.94
N LEU A 107 -15.50 -9.87 -6.75
CA LEU A 107 -14.38 -10.77 -7.04
C LEU A 107 -13.97 -10.73 -8.51
N ILE A 108 -14.93 -10.72 -9.44
CA ILE A 108 -14.65 -10.65 -10.88
C ILE A 108 -13.92 -9.34 -11.23
N ILE A 109 -14.40 -8.19 -10.70
CA ILE A 109 -13.75 -6.90 -10.91
C ILE A 109 -12.31 -6.92 -10.37
N LEU A 110 -12.10 -7.46 -9.17
CA LEU A 110 -10.77 -7.57 -8.56
C LEU A 110 -9.83 -8.51 -9.34
N ILE A 111 -10.36 -9.61 -9.90
CA ILE A 111 -9.59 -10.53 -10.75
C ILE A 111 -9.20 -9.83 -12.06
N ILE A 112 -10.12 -9.13 -12.71
CA ILE A 112 -9.83 -8.41 -13.96
C ILE A 112 -8.75 -7.35 -13.72
N LEU A 113 -8.88 -6.57 -12.65
CA LEU A 113 -7.88 -5.55 -12.30
C LEU A 113 -6.51 -6.17 -12.05
N GLU A 114 -6.46 -7.29 -11.32
CA GLU A 114 -5.21 -8.01 -11.03
C GLU A 114 -4.59 -8.63 -12.28
N LEU A 115 -5.40 -9.20 -13.18
CA LEU A 115 -4.93 -9.73 -14.46
C LEU A 115 -4.36 -8.65 -15.36
N VAL A 116 -4.99 -7.47 -15.43
CA VAL A 116 -4.44 -6.32 -16.17
C VAL A 116 -3.07 -5.94 -15.61
N LEU A 117 -2.92 -5.88 -14.28
CA LEU A 117 -1.64 -5.57 -13.63
C LEU A 117 -0.58 -6.63 -13.94
N ILE A 118 -0.92 -7.93 -13.83
CA ILE A 118 0.00 -9.04 -14.13
C ILE A 118 0.44 -9.00 -15.61
N ILE A 119 -0.50 -8.81 -16.54
CA ILE A 119 -0.20 -8.73 -17.99
C ILE A 119 0.70 -7.53 -18.27
N CYS A 120 0.42 -6.36 -17.69
CA CYS A 120 1.27 -5.18 -17.85
C CYS A 120 2.69 -5.43 -17.31
N LEU A 121 2.81 -6.11 -16.16
CA LEU A 121 4.10 -6.44 -15.53
C LEU A 121 4.92 -7.45 -16.34
N LEU A 122 4.26 -8.41 -16.99
CA LEU A 122 4.90 -9.41 -17.84
C LEU A 122 5.24 -8.88 -19.24
N ALA A 123 4.24 -8.36 -19.95
CA ALA A 123 4.33 -8.04 -21.37
C ALA A 123 5.04 -6.71 -21.65
N PHE A 124 4.92 -5.73 -20.76
CA PHE A 124 5.49 -4.40 -20.98
C PHE A 124 6.13 -3.85 -19.71
N PRO A 125 7.22 -4.45 -19.19
CA PRO A 125 7.93 -3.88 -18.04
C PRO A 125 8.26 -2.40 -18.27
N GLN A 126 8.69 -2.05 -19.49
CA GLN A 126 9.00 -0.67 -19.88
C GLN A 126 7.76 0.26 -19.95
N LYS A 127 6.60 -0.22 -20.45
CA LYS A 127 5.37 0.60 -20.42
C LYS A 127 4.76 0.67 -19.03
N LEU A 128 4.94 -0.36 -18.21
CA LEU A 128 4.53 -0.37 -16.81
C LEU A 128 5.37 0.64 -16.02
N TYR A 129 6.69 0.71 -16.25
CA TYR A 129 7.52 1.80 -15.74
C TYR A 129 7.00 3.15 -16.23
N GLY A 130 6.72 3.31 -17.53
CA GLY A 130 6.12 4.53 -18.06
C GLY A 130 4.78 4.91 -17.41
N THR A 131 3.93 3.93 -17.08
CA THR A 131 2.63 4.16 -16.41
C THR A 131 2.81 4.52 -14.95
N ILE A 132 3.71 3.83 -14.24
CA ILE A 132 4.08 4.15 -12.86
C ILE A 132 4.68 5.54 -12.80
N PHE A 133 5.56 5.89 -13.74
CA PHE A 133 6.11 7.23 -13.86
C PHE A 133 5.06 8.27 -14.21
N ALA A 134 4.06 7.95 -15.04
CA ALA A 134 2.94 8.86 -15.28
C ALA A 134 2.13 9.10 -13.99
N VAL A 135 1.84 8.06 -13.22
CA VAL A 135 1.14 8.17 -11.93
C VAL A 135 1.98 8.95 -10.90
N LEU A 136 3.27 8.65 -10.80
CA LEU A 136 4.21 9.40 -9.94
C LEU A 136 4.33 10.84 -10.40
N ASN A 137 4.28 11.12 -11.71
CA ASN A 137 4.31 12.48 -12.22
C ASN A 137 3.01 13.23 -11.91
N CYS A 138 1.85 12.57 -12.02
CA CYS A 138 0.56 13.09 -11.57
C CYS A 138 0.56 13.40 -10.06
N SER A 139 1.34 12.66 -9.27
CA SER A 139 1.47 12.94 -7.83
C SER A 139 2.00 14.36 -7.56
N PHE A 140 2.95 14.86 -8.38
CA PHE A 140 3.44 16.23 -8.24
C PHE A 140 2.38 17.29 -8.57
N VAL A 141 1.41 16.98 -9.43
CA VAL A 141 0.28 17.89 -9.69
C VAL A 141 -0.54 18.08 -8.41
N HIS A 142 -0.88 16.97 -7.73
CA HIS A 142 -1.58 17.02 -6.44
C HIS A 142 -0.76 17.67 -5.32
N LEU A 143 0.58 17.66 -5.40
CA LEU A 143 1.42 18.43 -4.48
C LEU A 143 1.33 19.94 -4.70
N ARG A 144 1.18 20.38 -5.96
CA ARG A 144 1.05 21.80 -6.30
C ARG A 144 -0.33 22.37 -5.96
N THR A 145 -1.38 21.57 -6.05
CA THR A 145 -2.75 21.98 -5.72
C THR A 145 -3.06 21.98 -4.22
N ASN A 146 -2.19 21.38 -3.40
CA ASN A 146 -2.37 21.24 -1.95
C ASN A 146 -3.68 20.53 -1.54
N ASP A 147 -4.04 19.48 -2.28
CA ASP A 147 -5.22 18.68 -2.00
C ASP A 147 -5.03 17.81 -0.74
N SER A 148 -6.10 17.14 -0.28
CA SER A 148 -6.04 16.18 0.84
C SER A 148 -5.06 15.01 0.62
N LEU A 149 -4.58 14.83 -0.61
CA LEU A 149 -3.60 13.83 -1.03
C LEU A 149 -2.14 14.30 -0.93
N SER A 150 -1.86 15.59 -0.71
CA SER A 150 -0.49 16.11 -0.75
C SER A 150 0.40 15.54 0.37
N GLY A 151 -0.15 15.43 1.59
CA GLY A 151 0.53 14.74 2.71
C GLY A 151 0.87 13.28 2.39
N PRO A 152 -0.12 12.45 1.98
CA PRO A 152 0.10 11.10 1.46
C PRO A 152 1.22 10.96 0.44
N ILE A 153 1.25 11.89 -0.53
CA ILE A 153 2.20 11.86 -1.64
C ILE A 153 3.62 12.25 -1.17
N LEU A 154 3.77 13.27 -0.32
CA LEU A 154 5.06 13.59 0.33
C LEU A 154 5.57 12.41 1.16
N GLY A 155 4.64 11.74 1.83
CA GLY A 155 4.73 10.39 2.37
C GLY A 155 5.53 9.43 1.53
N LEU A 156 4.90 9.10 0.41
CA LEU A 156 5.40 8.16 -0.59
C LEU A 156 6.81 8.54 -1.06
N TRP A 157 7.03 9.81 -1.40
CA TRP A 157 8.34 10.28 -1.88
C TRP A 157 9.44 10.19 -0.84
N GLY A 158 9.09 10.23 0.44
CA GLY A 158 9.99 9.89 1.53
C GLY A 158 10.49 8.48 1.61
N VAL A 159 9.55 7.54 1.44
CA VAL A 159 9.86 6.12 1.38
C VAL A 159 10.74 5.84 0.18
N VAL A 160 10.27 6.27 -0.98
CA VAL A 160 10.91 6.01 -2.27
C VAL A 160 12.31 6.62 -2.30
N GLY A 161 12.45 7.84 -1.78
CA GLY A 161 13.72 8.55 -1.69
C GLY A 161 14.77 7.88 -0.81
N GLY A 162 14.36 7.11 0.21
CA GLY A 162 15.25 6.50 1.21
C GLY A 162 15.45 4.99 1.11
N ALA A 163 14.71 4.29 0.23
CA ALA A 163 14.52 2.83 0.31
C ALA A 163 15.74 1.94 0.05
N SER A 164 16.84 2.43 -0.53
CA SER A 164 17.98 1.57 -0.90
C SER A 164 19.36 2.06 -0.44
N GLY A 165 19.41 2.92 0.59
CA GLY A 165 20.66 3.48 1.11
C GLY A 165 21.31 4.54 0.20
N ASN A 166 20.94 4.57 -1.09
CA ASN A 166 21.21 5.67 -2.00
C ASN A 166 20.01 6.62 -2.00
N PHE A 167 20.23 7.85 -1.53
CA PHE A 167 19.19 8.88 -1.54
C PHE A 167 18.89 9.36 -2.95
N CYS A 168 17.60 9.48 -3.26
CA CYS A 168 17.11 10.10 -4.48
C CYS A 168 16.02 11.13 -4.17
N CYS A 169 15.80 12.07 -5.09
CA CYS A 169 14.84 13.15 -4.94
C CYS A 169 13.99 13.30 -6.19
N GLY A 170 12.68 13.19 -6.05
CA GLY A 170 11.75 13.32 -7.17
C GLY A 170 11.95 12.21 -8.20
N LEU A 171 11.31 12.31 -9.35
CA LEU A 171 11.47 11.34 -10.42
C LEU A 171 12.76 11.59 -11.21
N HIS A 172 12.95 12.83 -11.62
CA HIS A 172 14.06 13.35 -12.40
C HIS A 172 15.04 14.17 -11.56
N GLY A 173 14.60 14.68 -10.41
CA GLY A 173 15.43 15.45 -9.49
C GLY A 173 14.62 16.36 -8.58
N PRO A 174 15.30 17.22 -7.79
CA PRO A 174 14.65 18.18 -6.90
C PRO A 174 13.70 19.15 -7.58
N SER A 175 13.92 19.46 -8.86
CA SER A 175 13.05 20.35 -9.65
C SER A 175 11.63 19.84 -9.81
N ASP A 176 11.37 18.53 -9.64
CA ASP A 176 10.01 17.99 -9.75
C ASP A 176 9.06 18.52 -8.67
N PHE A 177 9.62 18.98 -7.54
CA PHE A 177 8.91 19.62 -6.43
C PHE A 177 8.75 21.14 -6.62
N ASP A 178 9.20 21.70 -7.74
CA ASP A 178 9.02 23.14 -8.01
C ASP A 178 7.54 23.50 -8.16
N GLY A 179 7.17 24.68 -7.66
CA GLY A 179 5.79 25.19 -7.71
C GLY A 179 4.88 24.65 -6.60
N MET A 180 5.42 23.96 -5.59
CA MET A 180 4.66 23.65 -4.38
C MET A 180 4.25 24.94 -3.63
N PRO A 181 3.10 24.94 -2.95
CA PRO A 181 2.65 26.08 -2.16
C PRO A 181 3.64 26.46 -1.05
N PRO A 182 3.71 27.75 -0.68
CA PRO A 182 4.55 28.20 0.42
C PRO A 182 4.18 27.50 1.72
N GLY A 183 5.17 26.93 2.41
CA GLY A 183 5.00 26.15 3.64
C GLY A 183 5.09 24.64 3.46
N VAL A 184 5.12 24.12 2.22
CA VAL A 184 5.37 22.70 1.94
C VAL A 184 6.88 22.47 1.75
N THR A 185 7.47 21.62 2.59
CA THR A 185 8.91 21.31 2.55
C THR A 185 9.19 20.10 1.68
N TYR A 186 10.41 20.01 1.13
CA TYR A 186 10.81 18.88 0.31
C TYR A 186 10.95 17.63 1.20
N PRO A 187 10.77 16.41 0.65
CA PRO A 187 11.04 15.18 1.39
C PRO A 187 12.50 15.12 1.90
N PRO A 188 12.78 14.63 3.13
CA PRO A 188 14.13 14.58 3.70
C PRO A 188 15.18 13.84 2.87
N PRO A 189 14.85 12.74 2.14
CA PRO A 189 15.80 12.13 1.21
C PRO A 189 16.40 13.11 0.20
N CYS A 190 15.67 14.17 -0.18
CA CYS A 190 16.17 15.21 -1.08
C CYS A 190 17.36 15.99 -0.54
N CYS A 191 17.55 16.01 0.77
CA CYS A 191 18.68 16.65 1.42
C CYS A 191 19.71 15.62 1.94
N ARG A 192 19.71 14.40 1.39
CA ARG A 192 20.52 13.24 1.86
C ARG A 192 20.35 12.97 3.35
N LEU A 193 19.22 13.39 3.91
CA LEU A 193 18.90 13.11 5.28
C LEU A 193 18.27 11.73 5.29
N ASN A 194 18.98 10.79 5.93
CA ASN A 194 18.29 9.61 6.38
C ASN A 194 17.24 10.07 7.40
N ILE A 195 16.07 9.46 7.36
CA ILE A 195 15.07 9.62 8.42
C ILE A 195 15.75 9.38 9.78
N THR A 196 16.72 8.47 9.90
CA THR A 196 17.54 8.25 11.12
C THR A 196 18.44 9.38 11.59
N MET A 197 18.81 10.32 10.71
CA MET A 197 19.70 11.44 11.06
C MET A 197 18.96 12.62 11.70
N MET A 198 17.62 12.59 11.73
CA MET A 198 16.78 13.53 12.46
C MET A 198 16.77 13.19 13.97
N LYS A 199 17.87 13.46 14.67
CA LYS A 199 17.92 13.37 16.13
C LYS A 199 17.25 14.61 16.77
N GLY A 200 16.01 14.45 17.27
CA GLY A 200 15.37 15.39 18.21
C GLY A 200 13.99 15.95 17.78
N PRO A 201 13.22 16.56 18.70
CA PRO A 201 11.97 17.28 18.39
C PRO A 201 12.30 18.53 17.52
N PRO A 202 11.30 19.19 16.89
CA PRO A 202 11.45 19.86 15.61
C PRO A 202 12.42 21.05 15.71
N HIS A 203 13.63 20.89 15.22
CA HIS A 203 14.51 22.02 14.94
C HIS A 203 15.26 21.79 13.61
N ASP A 204 14.86 22.60 12.64
CA ASP A 204 15.69 23.40 11.73
C ASP A 204 16.38 22.82 10.50
N GLN A 205 16.25 21.53 10.18
CA GLN A 205 16.61 21.08 8.82
C GLN A 205 15.38 20.98 7.93
N ILE A 206 14.79 22.15 7.69
CA ILE A 206 13.78 22.35 6.65
C ILE A 206 14.48 22.07 5.31
N CYS A 207 14.21 20.91 4.71
CA CYS A 207 14.71 20.60 3.37
C CYS A 207 14.02 21.54 2.39
N ASN A 208 14.72 22.62 2.05
CA ASN A 208 14.28 23.65 1.13
C ASN A 208 14.93 23.44 -0.24
N LYS A 209 14.31 24.03 -1.25
CA LYS A 209 14.77 23.97 -2.65
C LYS A 209 16.27 24.23 -2.79
N THR A 210 16.79 25.29 -2.15
CA THR A 210 18.20 25.69 -2.23
C THR A 210 19.16 24.62 -1.71
N GLU A 211 18.80 23.93 -0.64
CA GLU A 211 19.64 22.88 -0.06
C GLU A 211 19.58 21.59 -0.90
N ALA A 212 18.38 21.22 -1.37
CA ALA A 212 18.20 20.06 -2.25
C ALA A 212 18.95 20.24 -3.59
N GLU A 213 18.93 21.44 -4.17
CA GLU A 213 19.69 21.77 -5.37
C GLU A 213 21.20 21.76 -5.13
N ARG A 214 21.66 22.34 -4.01
CA ARG A 214 23.08 22.35 -3.62
C ARG A 214 23.66 20.94 -3.50
N LEU A 215 22.89 20.02 -2.93
CA LEU A 215 23.32 18.63 -2.73
C LEU A 215 23.25 17.77 -4.00
N SER A 216 22.67 18.31 -5.08
CA SER A 216 22.58 17.71 -6.42
C SER A 216 22.21 16.22 -6.36
N VAL A 217 21.16 15.91 -5.60
CA VAL A 217 20.65 14.54 -5.45
C VAL A 217 19.97 14.11 -6.74
N GLY A 218 20.30 12.92 -7.25
CA GLY A 218 19.73 12.38 -8.48
C GLY A 218 18.24 12.02 -8.34
N GLY A 219 17.57 11.87 -9.48
CA GLY A 219 16.17 11.41 -9.53
C GLY A 219 16.01 9.93 -9.16
N CYS A 220 14.84 9.56 -8.62
CA CYS A 220 14.53 8.19 -8.20
C CYS A 220 14.21 7.24 -9.36
N LYS A 221 14.12 7.72 -10.60
CA LYS A 221 13.66 6.91 -11.74
C LYS A 221 14.42 5.58 -11.89
N SER A 222 15.76 5.63 -11.93
CA SER A 222 16.60 4.43 -12.10
C SER A 222 16.48 3.49 -10.89
N GLN A 223 16.46 4.04 -9.68
CA GLN A 223 16.32 3.27 -8.44
C GLN A 223 14.97 2.55 -8.36
N ILE A 224 13.90 3.17 -8.86
CA ILE A 224 12.58 2.55 -8.98
C ILE A 224 12.62 1.41 -10.02
N GLU A 225 13.25 1.63 -11.18
CA GLU A 225 13.43 0.57 -12.19
C GLU A 225 14.22 -0.62 -11.65
N ASP A 226 15.31 -0.37 -10.93
CA ASP A 226 16.15 -1.41 -10.32
C ASP A 226 15.41 -2.18 -9.24
N PHE A 227 14.65 -1.49 -8.38
CA PHE A 227 13.83 -2.12 -7.34
C PHE A 227 12.73 -2.98 -7.97
N LEU A 228 11.96 -2.44 -8.91
CA LEU A 228 10.90 -3.20 -9.57
C LEU A 228 11.47 -4.38 -10.37
N GLY A 229 12.62 -4.23 -11.01
CA GLY A 229 13.32 -5.31 -11.72
C GLY A 229 13.73 -6.43 -10.77
N SER A 230 14.31 -6.08 -9.62
CA SER A 230 14.82 -7.05 -8.63
C SER A 230 13.71 -7.82 -7.93
N TYR A 231 12.60 -7.16 -7.59
CA TYR A 231 11.48 -7.78 -6.87
C TYR A 231 10.36 -8.29 -7.78
N LYS A 232 10.48 -8.11 -9.11
CA LYS A 232 9.48 -8.53 -10.11
C LYS A 232 8.99 -9.96 -9.90
N GLY A 233 9.90 -10.89 -9.67
CA GLY A 233 9.59 -12.30 -9.49
C GLY A 233 8.71 -12.56 -8.26
N TYR A 234 9.04 -11.92 -7.14
CA TYR A 234 8.25 -12.03 -5.90
C TYR A 234 6.87 -11.40 -6.04
N LEU A 235 6.78 -10.21 -6.63
CA LEU A 235 5.50 -9.52 -6.87
C LEU A 235 4.58 -10.36 -7.76
N LEU A 236 5.12 -10.98 -8.80
CA LEU A 236 4.38 -11.89 -9.68
C LEU A 236 3.88 -13.12 -8.93
N TRP A 237 4.72 -13.76 -8.11
CA TRP A 237 4.35 -14.94 -7.34
C TRP A 237 3.20 -14.66 -6.36
N ILE A 238 3.26 -13.52 -5.66
CA ILE A 238 2.22 -13.08 -4.73
C ILE A 238 0.90 -12.84 -5.48
N ALA A 239 0.92 -12.06 -6.57
CA ALA A 239 -0.27 -11.75 -7.35
C ALA A 239 -0.91 -13.00 -7.97
N CYS A 240 -0.11 -13.93 -8.49
CA CYS A 240 -0.62 -15.20 -9.00
C CYS A 240 -1.30 -16.03 -7.90
N SER A 241 -0.71 -16.10 -6.70
CA SER A 241 -1.28 -16.85 -5.57
C SER A 241 -2.63 -16.27 -5.13
N ILE A 242 -2.72 -14.93 -5.05
CA ILE A 242 -3.97 -14.22 -4.72
C ILE A 242 -5.03 -14.47 -5.79
N THR A 243 -4.66 -14.42 -7.08
CA THR A 243 -5.59 -14.68 -8.19
C THR A 243 -6.15 -16.10 -8.12
N VAL A 244 -5.30 -17.11 -7.90
CA VAL A 244 -5.74 -18.51 -7.77
C VAL A 244 -6.72 -18.67 -6.61
N TYR A 245 -6.43 -18.07 -5.45
CA TYR A 245 -7.35 -18.08 -4.31
C TYR A 245 -8.72 -17.46 -4.67
N LYS A 246 -8.75 -16.29 -5.30
CA LYS A 246 -10.00 -15.62 -5.72
C LYS A 246 -10.82 -16.47 -6.69
N VAL A 247 -10.16 -17.13 -7.66
CA VAL A 247 -10.82 -18.03 -8.61
C VAL A 247 -11.41 -19.26 -7.91
N LEU A 248 -10.68 -19.87 -6.98
CA LEU A 248 -11.18 -21.00 -6.20
C LEU A 248 -12.43 -20.62 -5.39
N VAL A 249 -12.40 -19.46 -4.73
CA VAL A 249 -13.56 -18.94 -3.99
C VAL A 249 -14.74 -18.68 -4.92
N LEU A 250 -14.50 -18.05 -6.07
CA LEU A 250 -15.52 -17.78 -7.08
C LEU A 250 -16.20 -19.06 -7.58
N ILE A 251 -15.42 -20.10 -7.89
CA ILE A 251 -15.97 -21.41 -8.33
C ILE A 251 -16.88 -21.99 -7.26
N VAL A 252 -16.44 -22.00 -5.99
CA VAL A 252 -17.25 -22.56 -4.90
C VAL A 252 -18.54 -21.78 -4.69
N VAL A 253 -18.47 -20.45 -4.70
CA VAL A 253 -19.66 -19.60 -4.60
C VAL A 253 -20.61 -19.86 -5.78
N CYS A 254 -20.12 -19.88 -7.02
CA CYS A 254 -20.93 -20.22 -8.19
C CYS A 254 -21.63 -21.59 -8.07
N CYS A 255 -20.92 -22.61 -7.58
CA CYS A 255 -21.50 -23.93 -7.33
C CYS A 255 -22.60 -23.90 -6.27
N LEU A 256 -22.42 -23.14 -5.17
CA LEU A 256 -23.41 -22.98 -4.12
C LEU A 256 -24.67 -22.26 -4.62
N TYR A 257 -24.52 -21.17 -5.38
CA TYR A 257 -25.66 -20.40 -5.89
C TYR A 257 -26.40 -21.13 -7.01
N LYS A 258 -25.70 -21.88 -7.87
CA LYS A 258 -26.37 -22.78 -8.82
C LYS A 258 -27.22 -23.83 -8.10
N TRP A 259 -26.75 -24.36 -6.97
CA TRP A 259 -27.53 -25.31 -6.18
C TRP A 259 -28.76 -24.67 -5.54
N TYR A 260 -28.64 -23.48 -4.95
CA TYR A 260 -29.77 -22.76 -4.33
C TYR A 260 -30.86 -22.30 -5.31
N ILE A 261 -30.54 -22.12 -6.59
CA ILE A 261 -31.53 -21.76 -7.62
C ILE A 261 -32.36 -22.99 -8.06
N TRP A 262 -31.79 -24.19 -7.96
CA TRP A 262 -32.45 -25.44 -8.37
C TRP A 262 -33.13 -26.18 -7.19
N HIS A 263 -33.02 -25.68 -5.95
CA HIS A 263 -33.64 -26.22 -4.72
C HIS A 263 -34.11 -25.15 -3.73
#